data_AF-A0A536GM21-F1
#
_entry.id   AF-A0A536GM21-F1
#
_cell.length_a   1.000
_cell.length_b   1.000
_cell.length_c   1.000
_cell.angle_alpha   90.00
_cell.angle_beta   90.00
_cell.angle_gamma   90.00
#
_symmetry.space_group_name_H-M   'P 1'
#
loop_
_entity.id
_entity.type
_entity.pdbx_description
1 polymer ?
#
loop_
_entity_poly.entity_id
_entity_poly.type
_entity_poly.pdbx_seq_one_letter_code
_entity_poly.pdbx_strand_id
1 'polypeptide(L)' 'MPDQQNDLRATEESIQRDADTLKRLEEEKTDLDPRDARVDRISEQVEEVAKGLRDKAVAERELSHEI' A
#
# COMPACT_ATOMS: atom_id res chain seq x y z
N MET A 1 22.68 4.35 15.49
CA MET A 1 22.63 4.59 14.03
C MET A 1 21.39 5.42 13.74
N PRO A 2 21.52 6.73 13.43
CA PRO A 2 20.38 7.58 13.09
C PRO A 2 19.68 7.18 11.80
N ASP A 3 20.36 6.42 10.94
CA ASP A 3 19.85 6.01 9.62
C ASP A 3 18.70 5.00 9.73
N GLN A 4 18.82 3.97 10.57
CA GLN A 4 17.80 2.92 10.69
C GLN A 4 16.45 3.43 11.24
N GLN A 5 16.44 4.39 12.16
CA GLN A 5 15.19 5.00 12.65
C GLN A 5 14.53 5.89 11.60
N ASN A 6 15.32 6.56 10.75
CA ASN A 6 14.78 7.34 9.65
C ASN A 6 14.24 6.44 8.53
N ASP A 7 14.91 5.32 8.25
CA ASP A 7 14.47 4.32 7.27
C ASP A 7 13.17 3.64 7.70
N LEU A 8 13.03 3.33 9.00
CA LEU A 8 11.78 2.81 9.56
C LEU A 8 10.63 3.81 9.38
N ARG A 9 10.83 5.09 9.74
CA ARG A 9 9.81 6.14 9.58
C ARG A 9 9.45 6.35 8.10
N ALA A 10 10.44 6.37 7.22
CA ALA A 10 10.20 6.48 5.78
C ALA A 10 9.38 5.30 5.24
N THR A 11 9.61 4.10 5.77
CA THR A 11 8.85 2.90 5.42
C THR A 11 7.42 2.99 5.92
N GLU A 12 7.20 3.41 7.18
CA GLU A 12 5.88 3.65 7.77
C GLU A 12 5.05 4.66 6.94
N GLU A 13 5.64 5.82 6.61
CA GLU A 13 4.97 6.84 5.78
C GLU A 13 4.63 6.33 4.37
N SER A 14 5.45 5.44 3.83
CA SER A 14 5.24 4.82 2.52
C SER A 14 4.09 3.80 2.56
N ILE A 15 4.00 3.01 3.64
CA ILE A 15 2.90 2.07 3.88
C ILE A 15 1.58 2.85 4.04
N GLN A 16 1.58 3.93 4.82
CA GLN A 16 0.39 4.75 5.02
C GLN A 16 -0.15 5.33 3.71
N ARG A 17 0.74 5.83 2.83
CA ARG A 17 0.36 6.35 1.51
C ARG A 17 -0.27 5.29 0.60
N ASP A 18 0.26 4.07 0.61
CA ASP A 18 -0.29 2.96 -0.16
C ASP A 18 -1.66 2.53 0.40
N ALA A 19 -1.82 2.50 1.73
CA ALA A 19 -3.09 2.19 2.37
C ALA A 19 -4.18 3.21 2.03
N ASP A 20 -3.85 4.50 2.05
CA ASP A 20 -4.76 5.57 1.63
C ASP A 20 -5.13 5.44 0.15
N THR A 21 -4.19 5.02 -0.70
CA THR A 21 -4.43 4.78 -2.13
C THR A 21 -5.39 3.61 -2.34
N LEU A 22 -5.17 2.48 -1.65
CA LEU A 22 -6.08 1.32 -1.69
C LEU A 22 -7.49 1.70 -1.29
N LYS A 23 -7.64 2.47 -0.20
CA LYS A 23 -8.95 2.92 0.26
C LYS A 23 -9.67 3.74 -0.81
N ARG A 24 -8.99 4.70 -1.45
CA ARG A 24 -9.59 5.53 -2.51
C ARG A 24 -10.02 4.69 -3.73
N LEU A 25 -9.21 3.72 -4.13
CA LEU A 25 -9.54 2.83 -5.26
C LEU A 25 -10.77 1.97 -4.95
N GLU A 26 -10.89 1.43 -3.74
CA GLU A 26 -12.06 0.66 -3.31
C GLU A 26 -13.33 1.52 -3.17
N GLU A 27 -13.18 2.77 -2.70
CA GLU A 27 -14.27 3.76 -2.70
C GLU A 27 -14.73 4.08 -4.13
N GLU A 28 -13.80 4.34 -5.05
CA GLU A 28 -14.11 4.57 -6.47
C GLU A 28 -14.81 3.36 -7.09
N LYS A 29 -14.37 2.13 -6.77
CA LYS A 29 -14.99 0.89 -7.24
C LYS A 29 -16.41 0.71 -6.73
N THR A 30 -16.69 1.16 -5.51
CA THR A 30 -18.01 1.05 -4.86
C THR A 30 -19.05 1.93 -5.56
N ASP A 31 -18.61 3.05 -6.15
CA ASP A 31 -19.48 3.97 -6.90
C ASP A 31 -19.74 3.53 -8.35
N LEU A 32 -19.08 2.45 -8.81
CA LEU A 32 -19.23 1.91 -10.15
C LEU A 32 -20.28 0.79 -10.24
N ASP A 33 -20.87 0.62 -11.42
CA ASP A 33 -21.63 -0.58 -11.73
C ASP A 33 -20.67 -1.79 -11.74
N PRO A 34 -21.01 -2.94 -11.11
CA PRO A 34 -20.15 -4.12 -11.09
C PRO A 34 -19.78 -4.69 -12.48
N ARG A 35 -20.48 -4.29 -13.55
CA ARG A 35 -20.20 -4.68 -14.94
C ARG A 35 -19.46 -3.59 -15.72
N ASP A 36 -19.11 -2.47 -15.09
CA ASP A 36 -18.30 -1.44 -15.71
C ASP A 36 -16.86 -1.96 -15.91
N ALA A 37 -16.33 -1.85 -17.13
CA ALA A 37 -14.97 -2.28 -17.46
C ALA A 37 -13.87 -1.56 -16.66
N ARG A 38 -14.20 -0.44 -16.00
CA ARG A 38 -13.29 0.23 -15.05
C ARG A 38 -13.09 -0.56 -13.76
N VAL A 39 -14.06 -1.40 -13.35
CA VAL A 39 -13.93 -2.25 -12.15
C VAL A 39 -12.75 -3.20 -12.28
N ASP A 40 -12.56 -3.80 -13.46
CA ASP A 40 -11.42 -4.69 -13.72
C ASP A 40 -10.09 -3.93 -13.60
N ARG A 41 -10.00 -2.75 -14.23
CA ARG A 41 -8.78 -1.91 -14.17
C ARG A 41 -8.46 -1.41 -12.77
N ILE A 42 -9.47 -1.03 -11.99
CA ILE A 42 -9.28 -0.61 -10.60
C ILE A 42 -8.87 -1.81 -9.76
N SER A 43 -9.44 -2.99 -10.01
CA SER A 43 -9.06 -4.22 -9.30
C SER A 43 -7.61 -4.62 -9.57
N GLU A 44 -7.13 -4.48 -10.81
CA GLU A 44 -5.71 -4.67 -11.15
C GLU A 44 -4.81 -3.69 -10.38
N GLN A 45 -5.17 -2.41 -10.32
CA GLN A 45 -4.41 -1.41 -9.55
C GLN A 45 -4.41 -1.71 -8.04
N VAL A 46 -5.56 -2.14 -7.49
CA VAL A 46 -5.66 -2.58 -6.09
C VAL A 46 -4.72 -3.75 -5.82
N GLU A 47 -4.65 -4.74 -6.71
CA GLU A 47 -3.74 -5.87 -6.57
C GLU A 47 -2.27 -5.43 -6.53
N GLU A 48 -1.87 -4.53 -7.44
CA GLU A 48 -0.50 -4.00 -7.49
C GLU A 48 -0.12 -3.24 -6.21
N VAL A 49 -1.00 -2.36 -5.73
CA VAL A 49 -0.74 -1.59 -4.50
C VAL A 49 -0.72 -2.52 -3.28
N ALA A 50 -1.63 -3.49 -3.20
CA ALA A 50 -1.67 -4.46 -2.09
C ALA A 50 -0.39 -5.31 -2.03
N LYS A 51 0.14 -5.71 -3.20
CA LYS A 51 1.43 -6.42 -3.27
C LYS A 51 2.57 -5.54 -2.78
N GLY A 52 2.64 -4.28 -3.23
CA GLY A 52 3.64 -3.32 -2.77
C GLY A 52 3.59 -3.08 -1.26
N LEU A 53 2.39 -2.95 -0.70
CA LEU A 53 2.17 -2.75 0.73
C LEU A 53 2.65 -3.97 1.54
N ARG A 54 2.38 -5.18 1.08
CA ARG A 54 2.92 -6.41 1.70
C ARG A 54 4.44 -6.39 1.72
N ASP A 55 5.08 -6.07 0.60
CA ASP A 55 6.54 -6.08 0.50
C ASP A 55 7.17 -5.03 1.43
N LYS A 56 6.57 -3.83 1.53
CA LYS A 56 6.99 -2.79 2.47
C LYS A 56 6.81 -3.19 3.93
N ALA A 57 5.69 -3.82 4.29
CA ALA A 57 5.46 -4.31 5.65
C ALA A 57 6.45 -5.41 6.06
N VAL A 58 6.90 -6.25 5.11
CA VAL A 58 7.98 -7.21 5.35
C VAL A 58 9.29 -6.49 5.62
N ALA A 59 9.64 -5.49 4.80
CA ALA A 59 10.86 -4.69 4.99
C ALA A 59 10.85 -3.92 6.32
N GLU A 60 9.73 -3.33 6.71
CA GLU A 60 9.55 -2.67 8.01
C GLU A 60 9.83 -3.64 9.17
N ARG A 61 9.27 -4.86 9.11
CA ARG A 61 9.51 -5.90 10.11
C ARG A 61 10.98 -6.27 10.19
N GLU A 62 11.66 -6.40 9.05
CA GLU A 62 13.10 -6.70 9.00
C GLU A 62 13.92 -5.56 9.63
N LEU A 63 13.67 -4.31 9.24
CA LEU A 63 14.31 -3.12 9.82
C LEU A 63 14.09 -3.03 11.34
N SER A 64 12.86 -3.35 11.81
CA SER A 64 12.53 -3.31 13.23
C SER A 64 13.31 -4.33 14.09
N HIS A 65 13.78 -5.43 13.49
CA HIS A 65 14.63 -6.41 14.18
C HIS A 65 16.11 -6.02 14.20
N GLU A 66 16.53 -5.07 13.38
CA GLU A 66 17.93 -4.61 13.26
C GLU A 66 18.24 -3.39 14.14
N ILE A 67 17.23 -2.78 14.78
CA ILE A 67 17.32 -1.66 15.71
C ILE A 67 17.46 -2.17 17.15
#